data_AF-A0A7J4TXN5-F1
#
_entry.id   AF-A0A7J4TXN5-F1
#
_cell.length_a   1.000
_cell.length_b   1.000
_cell.length_c   1.000
_cell.angle_alpha   90.00
_cell.angle_beta   90.00
_cell.angle_gamma   90.00
#
_symmetry.space_group_name_H-M   'P 1'
#
loop_
_entity.id
_entity.type
_entity.pdbx_description
1 polymer ?
#
loop_
_entity_poly.entity_id
_entity_poly.type
_entity_poly.pdbx_seq_one_letter_code
_entity_poly.pdbx_strand_id
1 'polypeptide(L)'
;MNEMTRDKILASTAVLMLIFVTASQMVGSVELEEERGTSRFTSSDTGSPIQYTSSHTVVSIGPSSRTAVLEMPGGHDYSRPLPLVVALHGFSNSGQEVTYNMGLTDSIHNNEHLLLRPDGTQHSGWGNPRFWNATDACCNEGFLWGPTHS
;
A
#
# COMPACT_ATOMS: atom_id res chain seq x y z
N MET A 1 -55.55 -13.27 -5.65
CA MET A 1 -54.33 -13.94 -5.16
C MET A 1 -54.66 -14.49 -3.78
N ASN A 2 -54.67 -15.81 -3.60
CA ASN A 2 -55.20 -16.43 -2.38
C ASN A 2 -54.17 -16.36 -1.25
N GLU A 3 -54.65 -16.31 -0.01
CA GLU A 3 -53.83 -16.22 1.22
C GLU A 3 -52.76 -17.32 1.28
N MET A 4 -53.13 -18.54 0.89
CA MET A 4 -52.24 -19.69 0.73
C MET A 4 -51.09 -19.48 -0.28
N THR A 5 -51.31 -18.67 -1.32
CA THR A 5 -50.27 -18.33 -2.31
C THR A 5 -49.28 -17.32 -1.73
N ARG A 6 -49.74 -16.42 -0.85
CA ARG A 6 -48.90 -15.39 -0.22
C ARG A 6 -47.97 -16.00 0.84
N ASP A 7 -48.47 -16.95 1.63
CA ASP A 7 -47.66 -17.63 2.65
C ASP A 7 -46.59 -18.52 2.04
N LYS A 8 -46.89 -19.18 0.92
CA LYS A 8 -45.90 -19.95 0.15
C LYS A 8 -44.80 -19.08 -0.44
N ILE A 9 -45.14 -17.87 -0.89
CA ILE A 9 -44.17 -16.90 -1.41
C ILE A 9 -43.29 -16.37 -0.26
N LEU A 10 -43.88 -15.98 0.87
CA LEU A 10 -43.16 -15.50 2.06
C LEU A 10 -42.22 -16.57 2.66
N ALA A 11 -42.66 -17.81 2.73
CA ALA A 11 -41.82 -18.91 3.17
C ALA A 11 -40.67 -19.17 2.18
N SER A 12 -40.94 -19.12 0.88
CA SER A 12 -39.92 -19.33 -0.14
C SER A 12 -38.88 -18.21 -0.17
N THR A 13 -39.27 -16.95 0.04
CA THR A 13 -38.32 -15.83 0.11
C THR A 13 -37.48 -15.87 1.37
N ALA A 14 -38.06 -16.23 2.52
CA ALA A 14 -37.32 -16.40 3.78
C ALA A 14 -36.26 -17.50 3.69
N VAL A 15 -36.59 -18.63 3.06
CA VAL A 15 -35.63 -19.73 2.81
C VAL A 15 -34.51 -19.28 1.87
N LEU A 16 -34.84 -18.55 0.79
CA LEU A 16 -33.83 -18.03 -0.13
C LEU A 16 -32.86 -17.07 0.58
N MET A 17 -33.39 -16.15 1.39
CA MET A 17 -32.58 -15.20 2.16
C MET A 17 -31.65 -15.90 3.15
N LEU A 18 -32.12 -16.95 3.84
CA LEU A 18 -31.28 -17.75 4.72
C LEU A 18 -30.12 -18.43 3.96
N ILE A 19 -30.41 -19.00 2.79
CA ILE A 19 -29.40 -19.65 1.94
C ILE A 19 -28.34 -18.63 1.51
N PHE A 20 -28.74 -17.43 1.06
CA PHE A 20 -27.83 -16.36 0.70
C PHE A 20 -26.95 -15.90 1.88
N VAL A 21 -27.53 -15.75 3.08
CA VAL A 21 -26.78 -15.36 4.30
C VAL A 21 -25.78 -16.43 4.74
N THR A 22 -26.09 -17.72 4.54
CA THR A 22 -25.15 -18.81 4.83
C THR A 22 -24.04 -18.94 3.79
N ALA A 23 -24.34 -18.65 2.52
CA ALA A 23 -23.35 -18.72 1.43
C ALA A 23 -22.32 -17.58 1.51
N SER A 24 -22.71 -16.38 1.98
CA SER A 24 -21.78 -15.25 2.18
C SER A 24 -20.71 -15.49 3.25
N GLN A 25 -20.85 -16.53 4.09
CA GLN A 25 -19.86 -16.88 5.12
C GLN A 25 -18.80 -17.87 4.62
N MET A 26 -18.88 -18.32 3.36
CA MET A 26 -17.94 -19.29 2.77
C MET A 26 -16.84 -18.66 1.90
N VAL A 27 -16.67 -17.33 1.90
CA VAL A 27 -15.46 -16.73 1.34
C VAL A 27 -14.33 -16.97 2.33
N GLY A 28 -13.77 -18.18 2.25
CA GLY A 28 -12.67 -18.64 3.08
C GLY A 28 -11.47 -17.69 2.97
N SER A 29 -10.82 -17.44 4.11
CA SER A 29 -9.53 -16.80 4.17
C SER A 29 -8.54 -17.55 3.28
N VAL A 30 -7.99 -16.86 2.27
CA VAL A 30 -6.84 -17.36 1.50
C VAL A 30 -5.62 -17.17 2.39
N GLU A 31 -5.14 -18.23 3.01
CA GLU A 31 -3.87 -18.24 3.72
C GLU A 31 -2.78 -18.55 2.70
N LEU A 32 -1.96 -17.54 2.39
CA LEU A 32 -0.81 -17.71 1.51
C LEU A 32 0.21 -18.60 2.24
N GLU A 33 0.48 -19.79 1.72
CA GLU A 33 1.56 -20.63 2.24
C GLU A 33 2.90 -19.92 1.99
N GLU A 34 3.53 -19.45 3.07
CA GLU A 34 4.86 -18.85 3.04
C GLU A 34 5.88 -19.97 2.76
N GLU A 35 6.27 -20.11 1.49
CA GLU A 35 7.43 -20.90 1.07
C GLU A 35 8.64 -20.44 1.89
N ARG A 36 9.07 -21.28 2.84
CA ARG A 36 10.15 -21.02 3.80
C ARG A 36 11.52 -21.11 3.12
N GLY A 37 11.75 -20.25 2.14
CA GLY A 37 13.10 -19.84 1.78
C GLY A 37 13.77 -19.24 3.02
N THR A 38 15.05 -19.51 3.22
CA THR A 38 15.78 -18.98 4.38
C THR A 38 15.89 -17.45 4.25
N SER A 39 14.90 -16.72 4.77
CA SER A 39 14.95 -15.26 4.86
C SER A 39 16.05 -14.88 5.86
N ARG A 40 17.19 -14.43 5.32
CA ARG A 40 18.27 -13.88 6.13
C ARG A 40 17.94 -12.43 6.44
N PHE A 41 17.25 -12.20 7.56
CA PHE A 41 17.11 -10.87 8.10
C PHE A 41 18.45 -10.43 8.69
N THR A 42 18.92 -9.23 8.33
CA THR A 42 19.97 -8.58 9.09
C THR A 42 19.34 -8.12 10.40
N SER A 43 19.94 -8.47 11.54
CA SER A 43 19.52 -7.91 12.82
C SER A 43 19.52 -6.38 12.71
N SER A 44 18.43 -5.72 13.07
CA SER A 44 18.41 -4.25 13.20
C SER A 44 19.16 -3.78 14.44
N ASP A 45 19.53 -4.71 15.33
CA ASP A 45 20.40 -4.44 16.47
C ASP A 45 21.83 -4.23 15.96
N THR A 46 22.10 -3.02 15.50
CA THR A 46 23.41 -2.60 14.99
C THR A 46 24.31 -2.04 16.10
N GLY A 47 23.99 -2.34 17.37
CA GLY A 47 24.73 -1.88 18.55
C GLY A 47 24.09 -0.65 19.22
N SER A 48 24.92 0.21 19.82
CA SER A 48 24.45 1.39 20.56
C SER A 48 23.67 2.38 19.67
N PRO A 49 22.68 3.10 20.23
CA PRO A 49 21.90 4.10 19.49
C PRO A 49 22.79 5.10 18.77
N ILE A 50 22.57 5.32 17.48
CA ILE A 50 23.26 6.39 16.75
C ILE A 50 22.55 7.70 17.09
N GLN A 51 23.32 8.74 17.41
CA GLN A 51 22.76 10.08 17.51
C GLN A 51 22.57 10.64 16.10
N TYR A 52 21.39 10.43 15.53
CA TYR A 52 21.01 11.05 14.27
C TYR A 52 20.63 12.51 14.44
N THR A 53 20.81 13.28 13.38
CA THR A 53 20.40 14.68 13.32
C THR A 53 19.20 14.85 12.40
N SER A 54 18.44 15.93 12.58
CA SER A 54 17.34 16.32 11.69
C SER A 54 17.79 16.87 10.33
N SER A 55 19.09 16.92 10.06
CA SER A 55 19.61 17.16 8.72
C SER A 55 19.39 15.91 7.88
N HIS A 56 18.82 16.02 6.68
CA HIS A 56 18.62 14.87 5.80
C HIS A 56 19.40 15.01 4.50
N THR A 57 19.88 13.89 3.98
CA THR A 57 20.40 13.77 2.62
C THR A 57 19.32 13.21 1.72
N VAL A 58 19.04 13.90 0.60
CA VAL A 58 17.99 13.53 -0.35
C VAL A 58 18.64 13.19 -1.70
N VAL A 59 18.30 12.03 -2.25
CA VAL A 59 18.83 11.55 -3.54
C VAL A 59 17.69 11.00 -4.39
N SER A 60 17.67 11.37 -5.66
CA SER A 60 16.82 10.69 -6.65
C SER A 60 17.50 9.43 -7.15
N ILE A 61 16.86 8.28 -6.99
CA ILE A 61 17.36 6.96 -7.41
C ILE A 61 16.47 6.35 -8.50
N GLY A 62 17.03 5.44 -9.28
CA GLY A 62 16.30 4.69 -10.32
C GLY A 62 16.51 5.22 -11.75
N PRO A 63 15.94 4.54 -12.75
CA PRO A 63 16.04 4.95 -14.16
C PRO A 63 15.28 6.26 -14.40
N SER A 64 15.63 6.97 -15.48
CA SER A 64 14.98 8.23 -15.86
C SER A 64 13.48 8.11 -16.10
N SER A 65 12.99 6.93 -16.48
CA SER A 65 11.57 6.66 -16.69
C SER A 65 10.79 6.45 -15.39
N ARG A 66 11.46 6.17 -14.26
CA ARG A 66 10.82 5.89 -12.98
C ARG A 66 11.80 6.14 -11.84
N THR A 67 11.96 7.41 -11.48
CA THR A 67 12.78 7.82 -10.34
C THR A 67 11.98 7.74 -9.04
N ALA A 68 12.67 7.58 -7.93
CA ALA A 68 12.12 7.66 -6.59
C ALA A 68 13.04 8.52 -5.71
N VAL A 69 12.46 9.24 -4.76
CA VAL A 69 13.27 10.03 -3.82
C VAL A 69 13.60 9.16 -2.61
N LEU A 70 14.89 8.98 -2.36
CA LEU A 70 15.45 8.35 -1.17
C LEU A 70 15.96 9.43 -0.22
N GLU A 71 15.60 9.31 1.05
CA GLU A 71 15.99 10.23 2.11
C GLU A 71 16.64 9.46 3.26
N MET A 72 17.75 10.02 3.76
CA MET A 72 18.62 9.40 4.76
C MET A 72 18.87 10.39 5.92
N PRO A 73 18.96 9.90 7.17
CA PRO A 73 19.23 10.77 8.30
C PRO A 73 20.68 11.25 8.30
N GLY A 74 20.92 12.45 8.80
CA GLY A 74 22.24 13.06 8.88
C GLY A 74 23.04 12.47 10.02
N GLY A 75 24.35 12.32 9.82
CA GLY A 75 25.26 11.71 10.80
C GLY A 75 25.27 10.19 10.78
N HIS A 76 24.68 9.56 9.76
CA HIS A 76 24.65 8.11 9.63
C HIS A 76 26.06 7.50 9.45
N ASP A 77 26.32 6.44 10.19
CA ASP A 77 27.51 5.60 10.08
C ASP A 77 27.31 4.55 8.98
N TYR A 78 27.92 4.80 7.81
CA TYR A 78 27.78 3.95 6.63
C TYR A 78 28.35 2.53 6.77
N SER A 79 29.01 2.19 7.89
CA SER A 79 29.36 0.80 8.20
C SER A 79 28.18 -0.02 8.71
N ARG A 80 27.07 0.63 9.07
CA ARG A 80 25.85 0.00 9.59
C ARG A 80 24.68 0.14 8.63
N PRO A 81 23.97 -0.94 8.28
CA PRO A 81 22.81 -0.85 7.41
C PRO A 81 21.63 -0.20 8.15
N LEU A 82 20.80 0.55 7.41
CA LEU A 82 19.50 1.03 7.88
C LEU A 82 18.36 0.20 7.26
N PRO A 83 17.27 -0.06 8.00
CA PRO A 83 16.03 -0.55 7.40
C PRO A 83 15.49 0.47 6.39
N LEU A 84 14.82 -0.05 5.35
CA LEU A 84 14.18 0.77 4.32
C LEU A 84 12.66 0.79 4.55
N VAL A 85 12.11 1.98 4.73
CA VAL A 85 10.65 2.21 4.71
C VAL A 85 10.27 2.75 3.35
N VAL A 86 9.27 2.14 2.71
CA VAL A 86 8.74 2.58 1.41
C VAL A 86 7.34 3.15 1.61
N ALA A 87 7.18 4.45 1.36
CA ALA A 87 5.90 5.15 1.48
C ALA A 87 5.20 5.24 0.12
N LEU A 88 4.13 4.47 -0.05
CA LEU A 88 3.33 4.46 -1.27
C LEU A 88 2.09 5.34 -1.10
N HIS A 89 1.88 6.26 -2.03
CA HIS A 89 0.75 7.16 -2.01
C HIS A 89 -0.52 6.51 -2.60
N GLY A 90 -1.69 7.02 -2.20
CA GLY A 90 -2.99 6.62 -2.77
C GLY A 90 -3.29 7.26 -4.14
N PHE A 91 -4.42 6.93 -4.75
CA PHE A 91 -4.80 7.46 -6.06
C PHE A 91 -4.81 9.00 -6.08
N SER A 92 -4.32 9.59 -7.18
CA SER A 92 -4.20 11.04 -7.41
C SER A 92 -3.27 11.81 -6.46
N ASN A 93 -2.60 11.12 -5.54
CA ASN A 93 -1.72 11.72 -4.52
C ASN A 93 -0.25 11.75 -5.01
N SER A 94 0.70 11.99 -4.11
CA SER A 94 2.15 11.95 -4.38
C SER A 94 2.92 11.33 -3.21
N GLY A 95 4.13 10.85 -3.49
CA GLY A 95 5.06 10.35 -2.46
C GLY A 95 5.37 11.41 -1.40
N GLN A 96 5.39 12.70 -1.79
CA GLN A 96 5.57 13.81 -0.84
C GLN A 96 4.38 13.95 0.11
N GLU A 97 3.16 13.92 -0.43
CA GLU A 97 1.95 14.19 0.35
C GLU A 97 1.63 13.03 1.31
N VAL A 98 1.82 11.76 0.91
CA VAL A 98 1.69 10.63 1.86
C VAL A 98 2.74 10.70 2.98
N THR A 99 3.97 11.08 2.65
CA THR A 99 5.07 11.24 3.62
C THR A 99 4.73 12.33 4.64
N TYR A 100 4.21 13.47 4.17
CA TYR A 100 3.78 14.57 5.03
C TYR A 100 2.59 14.17 5.92
N ASN A 101 1.54 13.59 5.32
CA ASN A 101 0.33 13.22 6.05
C ASN A 101 0.58 12.17 7.15
N MET A 102 1.59 11.32 6.96
CA MET A 102 1.97 10.29 7.92
C MET A 102 3.12 10.70 8.86
N GLY A 103 3.67 11.92 8.72
CA GLY A 103 4.78 12.41 9.55
C GLY A 103 6.07 11.61 9.37
N LEU A 104 6.33 11.06 8.17
CA LEU A 104 7.42 10.10 7.96
C LEU A 104 8.79 10.75 7.78
N THR A 105 8.86 12.06 7.49
CA THR A 105 10.16 12.76 7.38
C THR A 105 10.89 12.77 8.72
N ASP A 106 10.25 13.19 9.82
CA ASP A 106 10.89 13.19 11.13
C ASP A 106 11.15 11.77 11.66
N SER A 107 10.33 10.80 11.24
CA SER A 107 10.54 9.38 11.57
C SER A 107 11.92 8.87 11.13
N ILE A 108 12.51 9.41 10.06
CA ILE A 108 13.81 8.98 9.52
C ILE A 108 14.90 8.98 10.59
N HIS A 109 15.07 10.10 11.30
CA HIS A 109 16.08 10.24 12.34
C HIS A 109 15.59 9.79 13.73
N ASN A 110 14.28 9.78 13.97
CA ASN A 110 13.71 9.33 15.24
C ASN A 110 13.66 7.80 15.37
N ASN A 111 13.53 7.08 14.25
CA ASN A 111 13.33 5.63 14.20
C ASN A 111 14.40 4.92 13.36
N GLU A 112 15.51 5.60 13.06
CA GLU A 112 16.70 5.04 12.42
C GLU A 112 16.41 4.30 11.09
N HIS A 113 15.81 4.97 10.11
CA HIS A 113 15.49 4.33 8.83
C HIS A 113 15.75 5.20 7.61
N LEU A 114 15.90 4.56 6.45
CA LEU A 114 15.79 5.20 5.16
C LEU A 114 14.32 5.37 4.79
N LEU A 115 13.99 6.45 4.08
CA LEU A 115 12.66 6.64 3.51
C LEU A 115 12.74 6.72 1.99
N LEU A 116 12.07 5.80 1.31
CA LEU A 116 11.86 5.85 -0.14
C LEU A 116 10.42 6.28 -0.41
N ARG A 117 10.25 7.38 -1.14
CA ARG A 117 8.93 7.92 -1.52
C ARG A 117 8.82 8.04 -3.05
N PRO A 118 8.42 6.96 -3.74
CA PRO A 118 8.20 6.99 -5.19
C PRO A 118 6.88 7.70 -5.53
N ASP A 119 6.82 8.26 -6.74
CA ASP A 119 5.57 8.69 -7.37
C ASP A 119 5.09 7.63 -8.37
N GLY A 120 3.77 7.44 -8.43
CA GLY A 120 3.09 6.65 -9.44
C GLY A 120 3.13 7.32 -10.81
N THR A 121 2.73 6.57 -11.83
CA THR A 121 2.63 7.06 -13.21
C THR A 121 1.58 8.16 -13.28
N GLN A 122 1.91 9.25 -13.96
CA GLN A 122 0.96 10.33 -14.19
C GLN A 122 0.08 10.00 -15.40
N HIS A 123 -1.24 9.96 -15.19
CA HIS A 123 -2.21 9.77 -16.25
C HIS A 123 -2.33 11.05 -17.12
N SER A 124 -2.66 10.90 -18.40
CA SER A 124 -2.81 12.03 -19.35
C SER A 124 -4.21 12.64 -19.40
N GLY A 125 -5.16 12.06 -18.66
CA GLY A 125 -6.54 12.56 -18.55
C GLY A 125 -6.68 13.82 -17.68
N TRP A 126 -7.92 14.32 -17.57
CA TRP A 126 -8.21 15.53 -16.79
C TRP A 126 -7.78 15.40 -15.32
N GLY A 127 -7.09 16.41 -14.80
CA GLY A 127 -6.51 16.41 -13.44
C GLY A 127 -5.17 15.68 -13.30
N ASN A 128 -4.70 14.99 -14.35
CA ASN A 128 -3.44 14.23 -14.39
C ASN A 128 -3.15 13.42 -13.10
N PRO A 129 -4.08 12.56 -12.64
CA PRO A 129 -3.90 11.82 -11.40
C PRO A 129 -2.72 10.86 -11.50
N ARG A 130 -1.98 10.69 -10.39
CA ARG A 130 -0.97 9.64 -10.26
C ARG A 130 -1.61 8.32 -9.84
N PHE A 131 -1.16 7.22 -10.42
CA PHE A 131 -1.63 5.87 -10.12
C PHE A 131 -0.50 4.84 -10.20
N TRP A 132 -0.73 3.67 -9.62
CA TRP A 132 0.18 2.53 -9.70
C TRP A 132 -0.31 1.55 -10.76
N ASN A 133 0.40 1.44 -11.89
CA ASN A 133 0.12 0.42 -12.90
C ASN A 133 0.49 -0.98 -12.37
N ALA A 134 -0.40 -1.57 -11.55
CA ALA A 134 -0.22 -2.88 -10.92
C ALA A 134 -1.04 -3.97 -11.62
N THR A 135 -1.09 -5.16 -11.01
CA THR A 135 -2.03 -6.22 -11.42
C THR A 135 -3.46 -5.84 -11.03
N ASP A 136 -4.42 -6.73 -11.29
CA ASP A 136 -5.82 -6.70 -10.83
C ASP A 136 -6.03 -6.28 -9.35
N ALA A 137 -5.06 -6.57 -8.48
CA ALA A 137 -5.03 -6.17 -7.07
C ALA A 137 -4.98 -4.65 -6.85
N CYS A 138 -4.63 -3.87 -7.87
CA CYS A 138 -4.68 -2.42 -7.80
C CYS A 138 -5.10 -1.80 -9.14
N CYS A 139 -5.13 -0.48 -9.11
CA CYS A 139 -5.56 0.42 -10.14
C CYS A 139 -4.79 0.28 -11.49
N ASN A 140 -5.28 -0.50 -12.45
CA ASN A 140 -4.79 -0.39 -13.82
C ASN A 140 -5.41 0.83 -14.52
N GLU A 141 -4.77 1.33 -15.59
CA GLU A 141 -5.23 2.48 -16.37
C GLU A 141 -6.75 2.47 -16.51
N GLY A 142 -7.40 3.57 -16.16
CA GLY A 142 -8.82 3.72 -16.40
C GLY A 142 -9.09 4.98 -17.19
N PHE A 143 -10.28 5.03 -17.78
CA PHE A 143 -10.71 6.07 -18.69
C PHE A 143 -10.78 7.46 -18.00
N LEU A 144 -11.56 8.39 -18.54
CA LEU A 144 -11.65 9.79 -18.12
C LEU A 144 -11.83 10.07 -16.61
N TRP A 145 -12.10 9.08 -15.76
CA TRP A 145 -12.44 9.23 -14.33
C TRP A 145 -11.57 8.44 -13.35
N GLY A 146 -10.45 7.86 -13.80
CA GLY A 146 -9.53 7.13 -12.92
C GLY A 146 -9.54 5.62 -13.15
N PRO A 147 -8.70 4.89 -12.41
CA PRO A 147 -8.29 3.53 -12.72
C PRO A 147 -9.47 2.57 -12.74
N THR A 148 -9.54 1.75 -13.79
CA THR A 148 -10.44 0.60 -13.83
C THR A 148 -9.76 -0.57 -13.13
N HIS A 149 -10.52 -1.56 -12.66
CA HIS A 149 -9.99 -2.91 -12.42
C HIS A 149 -10.36 -3.73 -13.66
N SER A 150 -9.44 -4.51 -14.23
CA SER A 150 -9.77 -5.49 -15.29
C SER A 150 -10.69 -6.58 -14.77
#